data_AF-A0A0H5ASB8-F1
#
_entry.id   AF-A0A0H5ASB8-F1
#
_cell.length_a   1.000
_cell.length_b   1.000
_cell.length_c   1.000
_cell.angle_alpha   90.00
_cell.angle_beta   90.00
_cell.angle_gamma   90.00
#
_symmetry.space_group_name_H-M   'P 1'
#
loop_
_entity.id
_entity.type
_entity.pdbx_description
1 polymer ?
#
loop_
_entity_poly.entity_id
_entity_poly.type
_entity_poly.pdbx_seq_one_letter_code
_entity_poly.pdbx_strand_id
1 'polypeptide(L)'
;LTYLLTRGQQVKVISQLLRKAKEHGFLLPTYQSQQGDEFVGATVLEPLKGFYNEPIATLDFASLYPSIMMAYNLCYSTLLQVNSNTQSVGGLQAITERYNLSDDDYIRSPTGAYFVKPSVRRGLLPEILEQLLSA
;
A
#
# COMPACT_ATOMS: atom_id res chain seq x y z
N LEU A 1 16.82 22.03 4.58
CA LEU A 1 16.66 21.99 6.05
C LEU A 1 15.37 22.68 6.53
N THR A 2 15.06 23.89 6.04
CA THR A 2 13.86 24.67 6.43
C THR A 2 12.53 23.90 6.31
N TYR A 3 12.38 23.03 5.30
CA TYR A 3 11.16 22.24 5.10
C TYR A 3 10.85 21.28 6.25
N LEU A 4 11.83 20.91 7.08
CA LEU A 4 11.58 20.07 8.26
C LEU A 4 10.79 20.80 9.34
N LEU A 5 10.87 22.14 9.37
CA LEU A 5 10.19 22.99 10.35
C LEU A 5 8.91 23.60 9.77
N THR A 6 8.88 23.88 8.47
CA THR A 6 7.80 24.66 7.85
C THR A 6 6.80 23.83 7.03
N ARG A 7 7.05 22.52 6.83
CA ARG A 7 6.19 21.66 6.00
C ARG A 7 5.89 20.34 6.73
N GLY A 8 4.73 19.75 6.41
CA GLY A 8 4.30 18.45 6.94
C GLY A 8 4.95 17.24 6.24
N GLN A 9 4.48 16.03 6.57
CA GLN A 9 5.09 14.79 6.08
C GLN A 9 4.89 14.55 4.57
N GLN A 10 3.81 15.06 3.97
CA GLN A 10 3.51 14.85 2.55
C GLN A 10 4.66 15.27 1.64
N VAL A 11 5.35 16.39 1.91
CA VAL A 11 6.45 16.87 1.07
C VAL A 11 7.62 15.86 1.03
N LYS A 12 7.84 15.15 2.13
CA LYS A 12 8.91 14.15 2.25
C LYS A 12 8.56 12.89 1.46
N VAL A 13 7.30 12.44 1.55
CA VAL A 13 6.83 11.26 0.80
C VAL A 13 6.83 11.54 -0.70
N ILE A 14 6.28 12.69 -1.12
CA ILE A 14 6.26 13.08 -2.54
C ILE A 14 7.67 13.24 -3.10
N SER A 15 8.60 13.82 -2.34
CA SER A 15 10.00 13.94 -2.76
C SER A 15 10.66 12.57 -3.00
N GLN A 16 10.46 11.60 -2.11
CA GLN A 16 10.97 10.24 -2.27
C GLN A 16 10.31 9.52 -3.44
N LEU A 17 9.00 9.66 -3.60
CA LEU A 17 8.25 9.07 -4.70
C LEU A 17 8.68 9.63 -6.05
N LEU A 18 8.87 10.95 -6.17
CA LEU A 18 9.35 11.58 -7.41
C LEU A 18 10.77 11.11 -7.77
N ARG A 19 11.65 10.98 -6.78
CA ARG A 19 13.01 10.46 -7.00
C ARG A 19 12.96 9.03 -7.56
N LYS A 20 12.19 8.16 -6.93
CA LYS A 20 12.02 6.77 -7.37
C LYS A 20 11.28 6.64 -8.70
N ALA A 21 10.25 7.45 -8.93
CA ALA A 21 9.56 7.50 -10.22
C ALA A 21 10.50 7.88 -11.36
N LYS A 22 11.39 8.85 -11.15
CA LYS A 22 12.41 9.24 -12.15
C LYS A 22 13.35 8.09 -12.50
N GLU A 23 13.81 7.31 -11.52
CA GLU A 23 14.68 6.15 -11.74
C GLU A 23 14.02 5.09 -12.65
N HIS A 24 12.71 4.91 -12.52
CA HIS A 24 11.93 3.92 -13.28
C HIS A 24 11.21 4.51 -14.52
N GLY A 25 11.44 5.79 -14.85
CA GLY A 25 10.81 6.45 -16.00
C GLY A 25 9.30 6.69 -15.86
N PHE A 26 8.78 6.78 -14.63
CA PHE A 26 7.37 7.09 -14.38
C PHE A 26 7.11 8.60 -14.28
N LEU A 27 5.90 8.98 -14.66
CA LEU A 27 5.33 10.31 -14.43
C LEU A 27 4.26 10.23 -13.35
N LEU A 28 4.27 11.19 -12.42
CA LEU A 28 3.23 11.30 -11.41
C LEU A 28 2.06 12.12 -11.98
N PRO A 29 0.84 11.57 -12.03
CA PRO A 29 -0.33 12.31 -12.44
C PRO A 29 -0.71 13.36 -11.39
N THR A 30 -1.24 14.49 -11.85
CA THR A 30 -1.76 15.56 -10.99
C THR A 30 -3.24 15.30 -10.73
N TYR A 31 -3.59 14.87 -9.52
CA TYR A 31 -4.97 14.73 -9.09
C TYR A 31 -5.37 15.85 -8.14
N GLN A 32 -6.55 16.42 -8.36
CA GLN A 32 -7.17 17.26 -7.34
C GLN A 32 -7.87 16.34 -6.34
N SER A 33 -7.51 16.47 -5.06
CA SER A 33 -8.15 15.70 -3.99
C SER A 33 -9.62 16.07 -3.93
N GLN A 34 -10.49 15.11 -4.23
CA GLN A 34 -11.87 15.16 -3.77
C GLN A 34 -11.90 14.63 -2.34
N GLN A 35 -12.69 15.26 -1.48
CA GLN A 35 -12.88 14.78 -0.13
C GLN A 35 -13.56 13.42 -0.22
N GLY A 36 -12.82 12.35 0.07
CA GLY A 36 -13.34 11.00 0.09
C GLY A 36 -14.07 10.69 1.39
N ASP A 37 -14.90 9.66 1.35
CA ASP A 37 -15.55 9.11 2.54
C ASP A 37 -14.52 8.53 3.51
N GLU A 38 -14.91 8.42 4.78
CA GLU A 38 -14.10 7.74 5.79
C GLU A 38 -14.04 6.23 5.51
N PHE A 39 -12.87 5.63 5.76
CA PHE A 39 -12.64 4.19 5.62
C PHE A 39 -12.57 3.54 7.00
N VAL A 40 -12.96 2.26 7.08
CA VAL A 40 -12.85 1.48 8.31
C VAL A 40 -11.37 1.32 8.68
N GLY A 41 -11.03 1.73 9.90
CA GLY A 41 -9.66 1.70 10.45
C GLY A 41 -9.31 0.39 11.17
N ALA A 42 -8.45 0.51 12.19
CA ALA A 42 -8.00 -0.63 12.98
C ALA A 42 -9.10 -1.19 13.89
N THR A 43 -8.99 -2.48 14.21
CA THR A 43 -9.82 -3.14 15.22
C THR A 43 -9.13 -3.07 16.58
N VAL A 44 -9.89 -2.71 17.62
CA VAL A 44 -9.45 -2.79 19.03
C VAL A 44 -10.21 -3.93 19.68
N LEU A 45 -9.49 -4.83 20.33
CA LEU A 45 -10.11 -5.93 21.08
C LEU A 45 -10.72 -5.39 22.38
N GLU A 46 -11.86 -5.94 22.77
CA GLU A 46 -12.48 -5.60 24.04
C GLU A 46 -11.60 -6.06 25.22
N PRO A 47 -11.23 -5.16 26.14
CA PRO A 47 -10.34 -5.49 27.24
C PRO A 47 -11.08 -6.23 28.35
N LEU A 48 -10.44 -7.25 28.92
CA LEU A 48 -10.83 -7.80 30.21
C LEU A 48 -10.33 -6.85 31.31
N LYS A 49 -11.24 -6.08 31.90
CA LYS A 49 -10.90 -5.05 32.89
C LYS A 49 -10.66 -5.69 34.25
N GLY A 50 -9.58 -5.32 34.91
CA GLY A 50 -9.26 -5.79 36.24
C GLY A 50 -7.86 -5.39 36.69
N PHE A 51 -7.54 -5.73 37.93
CA PHE A 51 -6.18 -5.71 38.44
C PHE A 51 -5.57 -7.10 38.27
N TYR A 52 -4.42 -7.18 37.61
CA TYR A 52 -3.71 -8.43 37.36
C TYR A 52 -2.47 -8.48 38.25
N ASN A 53 -2.38 -9.48 39.12
CA ASN A 53 -1.22 -9.75 39.98
C ASN A 53 -0.26 -10.80 39.37
N GLU A 54 -0.52 -11.22 38.13
CA GLU A 54 0.28 -12.18 37.37
C GLU A 54 0.96 -11.48 36.18
N PRO A 55 2.16 -11.91 35.74
CA PRO A 55 2.82 -11.33 34.57
C PRO A 55 2.00 -11.52 33.28
N ILE A 56 1.86 -10.46 32.49
CA ILE A 56 1.22 -10.47 31.17
C ILE A 56 2.28 -10.27 30.09
N ALA A 57 2.36 -11.19 29.14
CA ALA A 57 3.24 -11.06 27.99
C ALA A 57 2.57 -10.18 26.91
N THR A 58 3.29 -9.16 26.44
CA THR A 58 2.87 -8.30 25.33
C THR A 58 3.62 -8.71 24.08
N LEU A 59 2.87 -8.98 23.00
CA LEU A 59 3.40 -9.33 21.69
C LEU A 59 2.87 -8.33 20.67
N ASP A 60 3.76 -7.77 19.87
CA ASP A 60 3.45 -6.79 18.84
C ASP A 60 4.18 -7.08 17.52
N PHE A 61 3.67 -6.50 16.43
CA PHE A 61 4.31 -6.55 15.13
C PHE A 61 5.16 -5.28 14.94
N ALA A 62 6.48 -5.46 14.78
CA ALA A 62 7.36 -4.36 14.40
C ALA A 62 7.00 -3.84 13.00
N SER A 63 6.74 -2.53 12.88
CA SER A 63 6.44 -1.88 11.60
C SER A 63 5.32 -2.56 10.79
N LEU A 64 4.18 -2.84 11.43
CA LEU A 64 3.06 -3.61 10.85
C LEU A 64 2.66 -3.15 9.44
N TYR A 65 2.26 -1.90 9.25
CA TYR A 65 1.76 -1.42 7.95
C TYR A 65 2.84 -1.39 6.85
N PRO A 66 4.06 -0.87 7.10
CA PRO A 66 5.15 -1.03 6.13
C PRO A 66 5.39 -2.48 5.73
N SER A 67 5.38 -3.40 6.71
CA SER A 67 5.58 -4.83 6.45
C SER A 67 4.50 -5.43 5.57
N ILE A 68 3.22 -5.08 5.78
CA ILE A 68 2.11 -5.49 4.92
C ILE A 68 2.31 -4.97 3.49
N MET A 69 2.64 -3.68 3.33
CA MET A 69 2.83 -3.07 2.01
C MET A 69 3.97 -3.73 1.23
N MET A 70 5.08 -4.04 1.89
CA MET A 70 6.22 -4.72 1.26
C MET A 70 5.89 -6.18 0.93
N ALA A 71 5.33 -6.93 1.87
CA ALA A 71 5.04 -8.36 1.70
C ALA A 71 4.04 -8.64 0.57
N TYR A 72 3.05 -7.77 0.40
CA TYR A 72 2.00 -7.90 -0.61
C TYR A 72 2.18 -6.97 -1.82
N ASN A 73 3.36 -6.35 -1.96
CA ASN A 73 3.71 -5.49 -3.10
C ASN A 73 2.69 -4.36 -3.38
N LEU A 74 2.16 -3.74 -2.32
CA LEU A 74 1.11 -2.74 -2.42
C LEU A 74 1.70 -1.40 -2.89
N CYS A 75 1.38 -1.01 -4.13
CA CYS A 75 1.85 0.24 -4.72
C CYS A 75 0.89 0.78 -5.78
N TYR A 76 0.92 2.10 -6.01
CA TYR A 76 0.24 2.72 -7.15
C TYR A 76 0.63 2.09 -8.49
N SER A 77 1.90 1.69 -8.65
CA SER A 77 2.42 1.12 -9.90
C SER A 77 2.11 -0.37 -10.10
N THR A 78 1.51 -1.02 -9.10
CA THR A 78 1.18 -2.46 -9.10
C THR A 78 -0.31 -2.73 -8.92
N LEU A 79 -1.12 -1.69 -8.68
CA LEU A 79 -2.58 -1.76 -8.60
C LEU A 79 -3.19 -2.04 -9.99
N LEU A 80 -4.04 -3.06 -10.07
CA LEU A 80 -4.86 -3.34 -11.24
C LEU A 80 -6.20 -2.61 -11.11
N GLN A 81 -6.41 -1.59 -11.95
CA GLN A 81 -7.64 -0.79 -11.95
C GLN A 81 -8.78 -1.53 -12.65
N VAL A 82 -9.53 -2.33 -11.89
CA VAL A 82 -10.77 -2.95 -12.35
C VAL A 82 -11.88 -1.90 -12.27
N ASN A 83 -12.41 -1.46 -13.41
CA ASN A 83 -13.48 -0.46 -13.46
C ASN A 83 -14.74 -0.95 -12.70
N SER A 84 -15.29 -0.11 -11.84
CA SER A 84 -16.41 -0.41 -10.92
C SER A 84 -17.71 -0.78 -11.63
N ASN A 85 -17.90 -0.37 -12.90
CA ASN A 85 -19.08 -0.72 -13.69
C ASN A 85 -19.07 -2.19 -14.15
N THR A 86 -17.94 -2.89 -13.97
CA THR A 86 -17.73 -4.30 -14.26
C THR A 86 -16.98 -4.94 -13.09
N GLN A 87 -17.59 -4.95 -11.90
CA GLN A 87 -17.21 -5.90 -10.86
C GLN A 87 -17.58 -7.36 -11.23
N SER A 88 -18.23 -7.55 -12.38
CA SER A 88 -18.33 -8.83 -13.06
C SER A 88 -16.97 -9.25 -13.65
N VAL A 89 -16.72 -10.55 -13.62
CA VAL A 89 -15.53 -11.30 -14.10
C VAL A 89 -14.82 -10.71 -15.34
N GLY A 90 -15.54 -10.04 -16.25
CA GLY A 90 -14.98 -9.41 -17.45
C GLY A 90 -14.00 -8.25 -17.22
N GLY A 91 -14.11 -7.51 -16.11
CA GLY A 91 -13.22 -6.37 -15.83
C GLY A 91 -11.77 -6.78 -15.56
N LEU A 92 -11.59 -7.86 -14.79
CA LEU A 92 -10.28 -8.44 -14.51
C LEU A 92 -9.75 -9.19 -15.73
N GLN A 93 -10.62 -9.96 -16.41
CA GLN A 93 -10.26 -10.72 -17.60
C GLN A 93 -9.71 -9.83 -18.72
N ALA A 94 -10.31 -8.65 -18.94
CA ALA A 94 -9.79 -7.70 -19.93
C ALA A 94 -8.38 -7.18 -19.59
N ILE A 95 -8.06 -7.04 -18.30
CA ILE A 95 -6.74 -6.60 -17.84
C ILE A 95 -5.73 -7.74 -17.94
N THR A 96 -6.10 -8.94 -17.52
CA THR A 96 -5.22 -10.11 -17.59
C THR A 96 -4.91 -10.46 -19.05
N GLU A 97 -5.88 -10.41 -19.96
CA GLU A 97 -5.64 -10.59 -21.40
C GLU A 97 -4.76 -9.48 -21.99
N ARG A 98 -5.00 -8.21 -21.62
CA ARG A 98 -4.20 -7.07 -22.11
C ARG A 98 -2.72 -7.16 -21.72
N TYR A 99 -2.44 -7.65 -20.51
CA TYR A 99 -1.08 -7.75 -19.98
C TYR A 99 -0.52 -9.18 -19.99
N ASN A 100 -1.28 -10.14 -20.56
CA ASN A 100 -0.96 -11.57 -20.57
C ASN A 100 -0.57 -12.12 -19.18
N LEU A 101 -1.38 -11.79 -18.17
CA LEU A 101 -1.19 -12.20 -16.78
C LEU A 101 -1.91 -13.52 -16.50
N SER A 102 -1.25 -14.40 -15.76
CA SER A 102 -1.84 -15.61 -15.20
C SER A 102 -2.50 -15.35 -13.83
N ASP A 103 -3.32 -16.28 -13.36
CA ASP A 103 -3.91 -16.23 -12.01
C ASP A 103 -2.84 -16.20 -10.91
N ASP A 104 -1.65 -16.73 -11.20
CA ASP A 104 -0.50 -16.73 -10.31
C ASP A 104 0.25 -15.39 -10.26
N ASP A 105 -0.06 -14.42 -11.13
CA ASP A 105 0.70 -13.19 -11.26
C ASP A 105 0.18 -12.04 -10.38
N TYR A 106 -0.97 -12.22 -9.73
CA TYR A 106 -1.59 -11.20 -8.90
C TYR A 106 -2.17 -11.78 -7.61
N ILE A 107 -2.57 -10.89 -6.71
CA ILE A 107 -3.25 -11.20 -5.46
C ILE A 107 -4.49 -10.32 -5.31
N ARG A 108 -5.46 -10.80 -4.53
CA ARG A 108 -6.67 -10.06 -4.16
C ARG A 108 -6.60 -9.64 -2.70
N SER A 109 -6.80 -8.35 -2.40
CA SER A 109 -6.87 -7.84 -1.03
C SER A 109 -8.20 -8.24 -0.36
N PRO A 110 -8.30 -8.18 0.99
CA PRO A 110 -9.56 -8.39 1.69
C PRO A 110 -10.68 -7.43 1.26
N THR A 111 -10.33 -6.23 0.82
CA THR A 111 -11.25 -5.23 0.27
C THR A 111 -11.63 -5.47 -1.19
N GLY A 112 -11.04 -6.47 -1.85
CA GLY A 112 -11.35 -6.86 -3.22
C GLY A 112 -10.53 -6.18 -4.32
N ALA A 113 -9.52 -5.38 -3.96
CA ALA A 113 -8.59 -4.79 -4.92
C ALA A 113 -7.55 -5.82 -5.37
N TYR A 114 -7.00 -5.65 -6.59
CA TYR A 114 -6.02 -6.56 -7.16
C TYR A 114 -4.66 -5.89 -7.33
N PHE A 115 -3.59 -6.60 -6.96
CA PHE A 115 -2.20 -6.13 -7.08
C PHE A 115 -1.34 -7.20 -7.73
N VAL A 116 -0.44 -6.82 -8.64
CA VAL A 116 0.51 -7.77 -9.24
C VAL A 116 1.59 -8.16 -8.24
N LYS A 117 2.06 -9.41 -8.33
CA LYS A 117 3.16 -9.93 -7.52
C LYS A 117 4.50 -9.29 -7.95
N PRO A 118 5.52 -9.29 -7.05
CA PRO A 118 6.86 -8.79 -7.36
C PRO A 118 7.53 -9.46 -8.57
N SER A 119 7.14 -10.70 -8.89
CA SER A 119 7.63 -11.46 -10.05
C SER A 119 7.36 -10.76 -11.38
N VAL A 120 6.22 -10.06 -11.50
CA VAL A 120 5.86 -9.28 -12.68
C VAL A 120 6.46 -7.89 -12.61
N ARG A 121 6.27 -7.22 -11.46
CA ARG A 121 6.77 -5.86 -11.24
C ARG A 121 6.92 -5.57 -9.76
N ARG A 122 8.09 -5.06 -9.38
CA ARG A 122 8.30 -4.49 -8.05
C ARG A 122 7.69 -3.10 -7.93
N GLY A 123 6.95 -2.85 -6.85
CA GLY A 123 6.36 -1.54 -6.57
C GLY A 123 7.35 -0.52 -6.05
N LEU A 124 7.12 0.76 -6.35
CA LEU A 124 7.95 1.88 -5.86
C LEU A 124 7.86 2.08 -4.35
N LEU A 125 6.66 1.91 -3.77
CA LEU A 125 6.43 2.11 -2.34
C LEU A 125 7.17 1.07 -1.47
N PRO A 126 7.12 -0.24 -1.80
CA PRO A 126 7.97 -1.24 -1.14
C PRO A 126 9.45 -0.85 -1.10
N GLU A 127 10.04 -0.40 -2.21
CA GLU A 127 11.45 0.02 -2.23
C GLU A 127 11.73 1.22 -1.33
N ILE A 128 10.84 2.22 -1.31
CA ILE A 128 10.99 3.39 -0.42
C ILE A 128 10.91 2.95 1.04
N LEU A 129 10.00 2.04 1.38
CA LEU A 129 9.83 1.55 2.75
C LEU A 129 11.02 0.72 3.21
N GLU A 130 11.58 -0.12 2.35
CA GLU A 130 12.82 -0.85 2.64
C GLU A 130 14.00 0.09 2.95
N GLN A 131 14.14 1.17 2.17
CA GLN A 131 15.15 2.19 2.42
C GLN A 131 14.93 2.94 3.74
N LEU A 132 13.67 3.18 4.12
CA LEU A 132 13.34 3.85 5.38
C LEU A 132 13.54 2.96 6.60
N LEU A 133 13.32 1.65 6.47
CA LEU A 133 13.49 0.69 7.56
C LEU A 133 14.95 0.25 7.75
N SER A 134 15.79 0.40 6.73
CA SER A 134 17.23 0.10 6.79
C SER A 134 18.10 1.29 7.19
N ALA A 135 17.52 2.48 7.31
CA ALA A 135 18.18 3.70 7.75
C ALA A 135 18.27 3.79 9.28
#